data_AF-A0A1F4D503-F1
#
_entry.id   AF-A0A1F4D503-F1
#
_cell.length_a   1.000
_cell.length_b   1.000
_cell.length_c   1.000
_cell.angle_alpha   90.00
_cell.angle_beta   90.00
_cell.angle_gamma   90.00
#
_symmetry.space_group_name_H-M   'P 1'
#
loop_
_entity.id
_entity.type
_entity.pdbx_description
1 polymer ?
#
loop_
_entity_poly.entity_id
_entity_poly.type
_entity_poly.pdbx_seq_one_letter_code
_entity_poly.pdbx_strand_id
1 'polypeptide(L)'
;MSKQAASDLRGVRRAILFGLFFASGAAALVYQIAWQRMLYALFGVDLESVTVIVSVFMFGLGAGALLGGQVADRFPLRLLTIFAATELCIGAYGFISPQLIGATGSALAAGGDEFTALASFSILVIPTILMGATLPILVAHLNATDHHVGSAVGMLYYANTLGASVGAVLAGFVLLQEFGLAGSVRAAAALNSAVALVAMLAFRRPR
;
A
#
# COMPACT_ATOMS: atom_id res chain seq x y z
N MET A 1 -2.54 0.08 -37.07
CA MET A 1 -1.40 0.21 -36.12
C MET A 1 -0.32 -0.76 -36.55
N SER A 2 0.92 -0.29 -36.78
CA SER A 2 2.06 -1.17 -37.08
C SER A 2 2.42 -2.02 -35.85
N LYS A 3 2.99 -3.22 -36.06
CA LYS A 3 3.43 -4.11 -34.95
C LYS A 3 4.40 -3.40 -33.98
N GLN A 4 5.20 -2.47 -34.49
CA GLN A 4 6.15 -1.66 -33.73
C GLN A 4 5.47 -0.65 -32.80
N ALA A 5 4.46 0.08 -33.30
CA ALA A 5 3.69 1.00 -32.44
C ALA A 5 2.98 0.26 -31.29
N ALA A 6 2.55 -0.98 -31.52
CA ALA A 6 1.94 -1.80 -30.48
C ALA A 6 2.96 -2.31 -29.43
N SER A 7 4.22 -2.59 -29.81
CA SER A 7 5.27 -2.96 -28.85
C SER A 7 5.69 -1.78 -27.98
N ASP A 8 5.82 -0.61 -28.58
CA ASP A 8 6.27 0.61 -27.87
C ASP A 8 5.25 1.01 -26.80
N LEU A 9 3.96 0.97 -27.14
CA LEU A 9 2.87 1.21 -26.17
C LEU A 9 2.88 0.20 -25.02
N ARG A 10 3.17 -1.09 -25.28
CA ARG A 10 3.28 -2.10 -24.20
C ARG A 10 4.45 -1.79 -23.27
N GLY A 11 5.59 -1.39 -23.82
CA GLY A 11 6.77 -0.97 -23.04
C GLY A 11 6.46 0.20 -22.10
N VAL A 12 5.83 1.26 -22.64
CA VAL A 12 5.42 2.43 -21.84
C VAL A 12 4.44 2.05 -20.74
N ARG A 13 3.42 1.22 -21.04
CA ARG A 13 2.45 0.77 -20.03
C ARG A 13 3.12 -0.02 -18.90
N ARG A 14 4.09 -0.90 -19.22
CA ARG A 14 4.86 -1.63 -18.21
C ARG A 14 5.72 -0.69 -17.35
N ALA A 15 6.38 0.29 -17.95
CA ALA A 15 7.16 1.28 -17.22
C ALA A 15 6.29 2.12 -16.26
N ILE A 16 5.09 2.50 -16.68
CA ILE A 16 4.12 3.19 -15.82
C ILE A 16 3.72 2.29 -14.65
N LEU A 17 3.34 1.03 -14.89
CA LEU A 17 2.97 0.11 -13.80
C LEU A 17 4.12 -0.15 -12.83
N PHE A 18 5.35 -0.24 -13.33
CA PHE A 18 6.54 -0.32 -12.51
C PHE A 18 6.65 0.90 -11.57
N GLY A 19 6.58 2.11 -12.12
CA GLY A 19 6.68 3.34 -11.34
C GLY A 19 5.56 3.50 -10.31
N LEU A 20 4.32 3.13 -10.68
CA LEU A 20 3.17 3.13 -9.78
C LEU A 20 3.36 2.17 -8.61
N PHE A 21 3.81 0.95 -8.89
CA PHE A 21 3.93 -0.08 -7.87
C PHE A 21 5.19 0.09 -6.99
N PHE A 22 6.23 0.72 -7.53
CA PHE A 22 7.35 1.27 -6.77
C PHE A 22 6.88 2.34 -5.78
N ALA A 23 6.11 3.32 -6.23
CA ALA A 23 5.61 4.39 -5.38
C ALA A 23 4.65 3.87 -4.30
N SER A 24 3.77 2.92 -4.65
CA SER A 24 2.90 2.21 -3.70
C SER A 24 3.71 1.45 -2.64
N GLY A 25 4.77 0.73 -3.06
CA GLY A 25 5.68 0.05 -2.12
C GLY A 25 6.42 1.02 -1.20
N ALA A 26 6.87 2.16 -1.72
CA ALA A 26 7.49 3.20 -0.89
C ALA A 26 6.52 3.74 0.16
N ALA A 27 5.30 4.10 -0.23
CA ALA A 27 4.25 4.54 0.69
C ALA A 27 3.96 3.48 1.76
N ALA A 28 3.90 2.21 1.37
CA ALA A 28 3.61 1.11 2.27
C ALA A 28 4.59 1.01 3.44
N LEU A 29 5.89 1.13 3.16
CA LEU A 29 6.91 1.07 4.20
C LEU A 29 7.01 2.36 5.02
N VAL A 30 6.68 3.51 4.43
CA VAL A 30 6.51 4.76 5.20
C VAL A 30 5.38 4.60 6.21
N TYR A 31 4.22 4.04 5.82
CA TYR A 31 3.14 3.76 6.76
C TYR A 31 3.57 2.79 7.85
N GLN A 32 4.20 1.67 7.50
CA GLN A 32 4.60 0.67 8.48
C GLN A 32 5.49 1.26 9.56
N ILE A 33 6.52 2.02 9.16
CA ILE A 33 7.48 2.63 10.09
C ILE A 33 6.81 3.76 10.89
N ALA A 34 6.03 4.62 10.25
CA ALA A 34 5.40 5.74 10.94
C ALA A 34 4.30 5.26 11.91
N TRP A 35 3.46 4.31 11.51
CA TRP A 35 2.46 3.71 12.39
C TRP A 35 3.11 2.92 13.53
N GLN A 36 4.18 2.17 13.29
CA GLN A 36 4.94 1.53 14.38
C GLN A 36 5.38 2.55 15.44
N ARG A 37 5.95 3.67 15.01
CA ARG A 37 6.42 4.72 15.93
C ARG A 37 5.27 5.47 16.62
N MET A 38 4.13 5.62 15.96
CA MET A 38 2.93 6.14 16.60
C MET A 38 2.42 5.18 17.68
N LEU A 39 2.39 3.87 17.41
CA LEU A 39 2.05 2.85 18.41
C LEU A 39 3.05 2.84 19.57
N TYR A 40 4.35 3.00 19.30
CA TYR A 40 5.37 3.15 20.34
C TYR A 40 5.08 4.32 21.29
N ALA A 41 4.58 5.44 20.76
CA ALA A 41 4.17 6.56 21.60
C ALA A 41 2.93 6.26 22.47
N LEU A 42 2.15 5.22 22.15
CA LEU A 42 1.01 4.76 22.95
C LEU A 42 1.42 3.74 24.01
N PHE A 43 2.15 2.71 23.63
CA PHE A 43 2.53 1.62 24.53
C PHE A 43 3.74 1.97 25.40
N GLY A 44 4.63 2.87 24.95
CA GLY A 44 5.92 3.15 25.57
C GLY A 44 6.92 1.98 25.51
N VAL A 45 6.47 0.81 25.04
CA VAL A 45 7.23 -0.43 24.93
C VAL A 45 7.47 -0.76 23.46
N ASP A 46 8.75 -0.99 23.15
CA ASP A 46 9.20 -1.22 21.77
C ASP A 46 8.73 -2.59 21.25
N LEU A 47 8.80 -3.61 22.10
CA LEU A 47 8.40 -4.98 21.75
C LEU A 47 6.91 -5.07 21.38
N GLU A 48 6.01 -4.49 22.18
CA GLU A 48 4.57 -4.55 21.92
C GLU A 48 4.20 -3.86 20.61
N SER A 49 4.77 -2.69 20.38
CA SER A 49 4.53 -1.89 19.18
C SER A 49 4.99 -2.62 17.91
N VAL A 50 6.18 -3.22 17.95
CA VAL A 50 6.72 -4.02 16.84
C VAL A 50 5.89 -5.28 16.62
N THR A 51 5.49 -5.98 17.68
CA THR A 51 4.68 -7.19 17.58
C THR A 51 3.32 -6.90 16.94
N VAL A 52 2.62 -5.85 17.39
CA VAL A 52 1.31 -5.48 16.83
C VAL A 52 1.44 -5.08 15.36
N ILE A 53 2.39 -4.18 15.04
CA ILE A 53 2.51 -3.67 13.66
C ILE A 53 2.93 -4.77 12.68
N VAL A 54 3.88 -5.63 13.05
CA VAL A 54 4.31 -6.72 12.18
C VAL A 54 3.19 -7.73 12.01
N SER A 55 2.46 -8.07 13.08
CA SER A 55 1.33 -9.00 13.02
C SER A 55 0.23 -8.50 12.09
N VAL A 56 -0.19 -7.23 12.22
CA VAL A 56 -1.25 -6.67 11.37
C VAL A 56 -0.83 -6.50 9.91
N PHE A 57 0.45 -6.20 9.65
CA PHE A 57 0.98 -6.17 8.28
C PHE A 57 1.06 -7.57 7.68
N MET A 58 1.61 -8.57 8.39
CA MET A 58 1.71 -9.94 7.88
C MET A 58 0.33 -10.56 7.64
N PHE A 59 -0.59 -10.39 8.59
CA PHE A 59 -1.98 -10.85 8.44
C PHE A 59 -2.68 -10.13 7.29
N GLY A 60 -2.61 -8.79 7.25
CA GLY A 60 -3.27 -8.00 6.22
C GLY A 60 -2.73 -8.27 4.83
N LEU A 61 -1.41 -8.34 4.65
CA LEU A 61 -0.81 -8.65 3.36
C LEU A 61 -1.21 -10.06 2.88
N GLY A 62 -1.20 -11.06 3.78
CA GLY A 62 -1.61 -12.42 3.45
C GLY A 62 -3.10 -12.52 3.09
N ALA A 63 -3.99 -12.00 3.94
CA ALA A 63 -5.43 -11.99 3.70
C ALA A 63 -5.79 -11.15 2.45
N GLY A 64 -5.13 -10.01 2.30
CA GLY A 64 -5.24 -9.13 1.13
C GLY A 64 -4.81 -9.81 -0.16
N ALA A 65 -3.74 -10.60 -0.14
CA ALA A 65 -3.30 -11.34 -1.33
C ALA A 65 -4.34 -12.38 -1.79
N LEU A 66 -4.96 -13.09 -0.84
CA LEU A 66 -6.04 -14.05 -1.13
C LEU A 66 -7.28 -13.35 -1.70
N LEU A 67 -7.75 -12.29 -1.03
CA LEU A 67 -8.90 -11.50 -1.47
C LEU A 67 -8.63 -10.82 -2.82
N GLY A 68 -7.43 -10.28 -3.02
CA GLY A 68 -6.99 -9.65 -4.25
C GLY A 68 -6.98 -10.63 -5.43
N GLY A 69 -6.55 -11.88 -5.21
CA GLY A 69 -6.65 -12.96 -6.19
C GLY A 69 -8.10 -13.27 -6.56
N GLN A 70 -8.97 -13.46 -5.57
CA GLN A 70 -10.40 -13.72 -5.80
C GLN A 70 -11.10 -12.57 -6.54
N VAL A 71 -10.80 -11.32 -6.15
CA VAL A 71 -11.30 -10.11 -6.82
C VAL A 71 -10.79 -10.06 -8.26
N ALA A 72 -9.54 -10.46 -8.48
CA ALA A 72 -8.95 -10.46 -9.81
C ALA A 72 -9.64 -11.47 -10.75
N ASP A 73 -9.93 -12.66 -10.25
CA ASP A 73 -10.65 -13.71 -10.99
C ASP A 73 -12.11 -13.31 -11.27
N ARG A 74 -12.76 -12.63 -10.32
CA ARG A 74 -14.16 -12.21 -10.44
C ARG A 74 -14.36 -11.01 -11.36
N PHE A 75 -13.41 -10.08 -11.41
CA PHE A 75 -13.53 -8.82 -12.15
C PHE A 75 -12.34 -8.53 -13.10
N PRO A 76 -12.00 -9.44 -14.03
CA PRO A 76 -10.79 -9.35 -14.84
C PRO A 76 -10.74 -8.11 -15.76
N LEU A 77 -11.90 -7.55 -16.11
CA LEU A 77 -11.99 -6.35 -16.96
C LEU A 77 -11.79 -5.03 -16.20
N ARG A 78 -11.82 -5.04 -14.86
CA ARG A 78 -11.82 -3.83 -14.01
C ARG A 78 -10.58 -3.71 -13.12
N LEU A 79 -9.58 -4.57 -13.29
CA LEU A 79 -8.41 -4.68 -12.41
C LEU A 79 -7.70 -3.35 -12.16
N LEU A 80 -7.45 -2.54 -13.20
CA LEU A 80 -6.79 -1.24 -13.01
C LEU A 80 -7.66 -0.22 -12.28
N THR A 81 -8.98 -0.24 -12.49
CA THR A 81 -9.92 0.60 -11.74
C THR A 81 -9.97 0.17 -10.28
N ILE A 82 -9.97 -1.14 -10.02
CA ILE A 82 -9.93 -1.69 -8.67
C ILE A 82 -8.61 -1.31 -8.00
N PHE A 83 -7.46 -1.49 -8.66
CA PHE A 83 -6.16 -1.07 -8.16
C PHE A 83 -6.15 0.42 -7.80
N ALA A 84 -6.62 1.30 -8.70
CA ALA A 84 -6.68 2.73 -8.43
C ALA A 84 -7.62 3.06 -7.26
N ALA A 85 -8.76 2.39 -7.14
CA ALA A 85 -9.68 2.55 -6.03
C ALA A 85 -9.05 2.08 -4.70
N THR A 86 -8.33 0.95 -4.72
CA THR A 86 -7.58 0.42 -3.57
C THR A 86 -6.53 1.43 -3.10
N GLU A 87 -5.72 1.95 -4.01
CA GLU A 87 -4.71 2.99 -3.72
C GLU A 87 -5.34 4.27 -3.16
N LEU A 88 -6.46 4.71 -3.73
CA LEU A 88 -7.19 5.87 -3.23
C LEU A 88 -7.76 5.63 -1.82
N CYS A 89 -8.31 4.44 -1.55
CA CYS A 89 -8.78 4.07 -0.22
C CYS A 89 -7.63 4.02 0.80
N ILE A 90 -6.47 3.48 0.42
CA ILE A 90 -5.26 3.49 1.26
C ILE A 90 -4.83 4.93 1.55
N GLY A 91 -4.79 5.79 0.52
CA GLY A 91 -4.44 7.21 0.68
C GLY A 91 -5.43 7.96 1.58
N ALA A 92 -6.73 7.79 1.35
CA ALA A 92 -7.77 8.37 2.19
C ALA A 92 -7.64 7.91 3.65
N TYR A 93 -7.37 6.61 3.85
CA TYR A 93 -7.09 6.05 5.16
C TYR A 93 -5.84 6.67 5.80
N GLY A 94 -4.78 6.84 5.02
CA GLY A 94 -3.54 7.50 5.45
C GLY A 94 -3.80 8.90 6.02
N PHE A 95 -4.63 9.72 5.39
CA PHE A 95 -4.95 11.07 5.90
C PHE A 95 -5.68 11.10 7.25
N ILE A 96 -6.49 10.08 7.54
CA ILE A 96 -7.28 9.98 8.78
C ILE A 96 -6.59 9.13 9.87
N SER A 97 -5.64 8.28 9.50
CA SER A 97 -5.02 7.31 10.40
C SER A 97 -4.29 7.92 11.60
N PRO A 98 -3.57 9.06 11.52
CA PRO A 98 -2.93 9.65 12.69
C PRO A 98 -3.94 10.04 13.78
N GLN A 99 -5.12 10.54 13.38
CA GLN A 99 -6.19 10.92 14.30
C GLN A 99 -6.84 9.67 14.93
N LEU A 100 -7.05 8.61 14.15
CA LEU A 100 -7.58 7.34 14.65
C LEU A 100 -6.63 6.71 15.68
N ILE A 101 -5.33 6.68 15.39
CA ILE A 101 -4.31 6.12 16.29
C ILE A 101 -4.15 6.99 17.55
N GLY A 102 -4.19 8.32 17.41
CA GLY A 102 -4.18 9.23 18.57
C GLY A 102 -5.44 9.10 19.44
N ALA A 103 -6.60 8.89 18.83
CA ALA A 103 -7.85 8.63 19.55
C ALA A 103 -7.81 7.32 20.32
N THR A 104 -7.14 6.28 19.79
CA THR A 104 -6.95 5.04 20.56
C THR A 104 -6.11 5.25 21.81
N GLY A 105 -5.05 6.06 21.75
CA GLY A 105 -4.26 6.37 22.95
C GLY A 105 -5.05 7.08 24.04
N SER A 106 -5.87 8.06 23.67
CA SER A 106 -6.61 8.90 24.61
C SER A 106 -7.88 8.25 25.16
N ALA A 107 -8.56 7.41 24.38
CA ALA A 107 -9.78 6.72 24.81
C ALA A 107 -9.51 5.39 25.53
N LEU A 108 -8.33 4.77 25.34
CA LEU A 108 -8.02 3.43 25.89
C LEU A 108 -7.10 3.41 27.10
N ALA A 109 -6.63 4.56 27.60
CA ALA A 109 -5.91 4.65 28.87
C ALA A 109 -6.69 4.06 30.07
N ALA A 110 -7.99 3.80 29.92
CA ALA A 110 -8.85 3.14 30.89
C ALA A 110 -8.97 1.60 30.73
N GLY A 111 -8.52 1.01 29.61
CA GLY A 111 -8.79 -0.39 29.22
C GLY A 111 -7.59 -1.35 29.23
N GLY A 112 -6.37 -0.85 29.47
CA GLY A 112 -5.14 -1.66 29.52
C GLY A 112 -4.48 -1.94 28.15
N ASP A 113 -3.28 -2.52 28.19
CA ASP A 113 -2.41 -2.69 27.02
C ASP A 113 -3.00 -3.66 25.99
N GLU A 114 -3.62 -4.75 26.44
CA GLU A 114 -4.27 -5.75 25.57
C GLU A 114 -5.40 -5.14 24.72
N PHE A 115 -6.23 -4.29 25.34
CA PHE A 115 -7.31 -3.61 24.63
C PHE A 115 -6.77 -2.62 23.60
N THR A 116 -5.69 -1.90 23.95
CA THR A 116 -4.99 -0.98 23.05
C THR A 116 -4.36 -1.70 21.86
N ALA A 117 -3.77 -2.88 22.09
CA ALA A 117 -3.24 -3.73 21.03
C ALA A 117 -4.34 -4.21 20.07
N LEU A 118 -5.46 -4.70 20.59
CA LEU A 118 -6.59 -5.18 19.78
C LEU A 118 -7.24 -4.05 18.96
N ALA A 119 -7.42 -2.88 19.57
CA ALA A 119 -7.95 -1.70 18.87
C ALA A 119 -7.01 -1.24 17.75
N SER A 120 -5.70 -1.17 18.03
CA SER A 120 -4.67 -0.82 17.05
C SER A 120 -4.64 -1.80 15.88
N PHE A 121 -4.70 -3.10 16.16
CA PHE A 121 -4.81 -4.14 15.13
C PHE A 121 -6.07 -3.94 14.28
N SER A 122 -7.23 -3.74 14.91
CA SER A 122 -8.53 -3.60 14.23
C SER A 122 -8.60 -2.39 13.31
N ILE A 123 -7.94 -1.29 13.71
CA ILE A 123 -7.83 -0.07 12.90
C ILE A 123 -6.89 -0.32 11.72
N LEU A 124 -5.74 -0.92 11.95
CA LEU A 124 -4.71 -1.08 10.92
C LEU A 124 -4.94 -2.26 9.95
N VAL A 125 -5.82 -3.21 10.28
CA VAL A 125 -6.03 -4.39 9.43
C VAL A 125 -6.68 -4.06 8.08
N ILE A 126 -7.57 -3.08 8.05
CA ILE A 126 -8.29 -2.70 6.83
C ILE A 126 -7.32 -2.16 5.76
N PRO A 127 -6.49 -1.13 6.03
CA PRO A 127 -5.55 -0.65 5.02
C PRO A 127 -4.50 -1.70 4.66
N THR A 128 -4.04 -2.54 5.59
CA THR A 128 -3.03 -3.57 5.26
C THR A 128 -3.60 -4.68 4.37
N ILE A 129 -4.88 -5.04 4.52
CA ILE A 129 -5.60 -5.92 3.58
C ILE A 129 -5.65 -5.30 2.18
N LEU A 130 -6.00 -4.01 2.09
CA LEU A 130 -6.01 -3.31 0.80
C LEU A 130 -4.62 -3.29 0.16
N MET A 131 -3.57 -3.05 0.94
CA MET A 131 -2.18 -3.07 0.47
C MET A 131 -1.80 -4.46 -0.05
N GLY A 132 -2.20 -5.53 0.63
CA GLY A 132 -1.96 -6.92 0.20
C GLY A 132 -2.63 -7.30 -1.12
N ALA A 133 -3.79 -6.69 -1.41
CA ALA A 133 -4.55 -6.99 -2.62
C ALA A 133 -3.92 -6.41 -3.91
N THR A 134 -3.06 -5.40 -3.78
CA THR A 134 -2.53 -4.66 -4.94
C THR A 134 -1.69 -5.53 -5.89
N LEU A 135 -0.83 -6.41 -5.36
CA LEU A 135 0.06 -7.24 -6.16
C LEU A 135 -0.70 -8.27 -7.02
N PRO A 136 -1.59 -9.13 -6.47
CA PRO A 136 -2.36 -10.06 -7.29
C PRO A 136 -3.18 -9.37 -8.38
N ILE A 137 -3.78 -8.21 -8.08
CA ILE A 137 -4.56 -7.43 -9.04
C ILE A 137 -3.70 -6.98 -10.23
N LEU A 138 -2.51 -6.43 -9.97
CA LEU A 138 -1.61 -5.98 -11.04
C LEU A 138 -0.99 -7.14 -11.81
N VAL A 139 -0.64 -8.24 -11.13
CA VAL A 139 -0.14 -9.47 -11.77
C VAL A 139 -1.19 -10.03 -12.72
N ALA A 140 -2.44 -10.16 -12.28
CA ALA A 140 -3.54 -10.61 -13.14
C ALA A 140 -3.75 -9.69 -14.34
N HIS A 141 -3.62 -8.37 -14.15
CA HIS A 141 -3.73 -7.41 -15.24
C HIS A 141 -2.63 -7.59 -16.31
N LEU A 142 -1.37 -7.73 -15.89
CA LEU A 142 -0.25 -7.94 -16.80
C LEU A 142 -0.30 -9.31 -17.48
N ASN A 143 -0.68 -10.36 -16.74
CA ASN A 143 -0.77 -11.70 -17.29
C ASN A 143 -1.83 -11.80 -18.40
N ALA A 144 -2.96 -11.10 -18.25
CA ALA A 144 -3.99 -11.03 -19.28
C ALA A 144 -3.49 -10.44 -20.61
N THR A 145 -2.41 -9.66 -20.60
CA THR A 145 -1.82 -9.05 -21.81
C THR A 145 -0.59 -9.78 -22.35
N ASP A 146 0.19 -10.41 -21.47
CA ASP A 146 1.53 -10.91 -21.81
C ASP A 146 1.66 -12.43 -21.77
N HIS A 147 0.70 -13.15 -21.18
CA HIS A 147 0.70 -14.63 -21.03
C HIS A 147 1.95 -15.22 -20.35
N HIS A 148 2.75 -14.40 -19.66
CA HIS A 148 3.96 -14.80 -18.95
C HIS A 148 3.88 -14.37 -17.48
N VAL A 149 3.15 -15.15 -16.67
CA VAL A 149 2.92 -14.86 -15.24
C VAL A 149 4.22 -14.60 -14.49
N GLY A 150 5.25 -15.44 -14.68
CA GLY A 150 6.50 -15.35 -13.93
C GLY A 150 7.24 -14.02 -14.14
N SER A 151 7.25 -13.49 -15.37
CA SER A 151 7.87 -12.20 -15.67
C SER A 151 7.09 -11.04 -15.04
N ALA A 152 5.76 -11.09 -15.08
CA ALA A 152 4.90 -10.08 -14.47
C ALA A 152 5.07 -10.04 -12.94
N VAL A 153 5.05 -11.21 -12.29
CA VAL A 153 5.29 -11.35 -10.84
C VAL A 153 6.67 -10.82 -10.47
N GLY A 154 7.72 -11.26 -11.17
CA GLY A 154 9.08 -10.84 -10.88
C GLY A 154 9.29 -9.33 -11.02
N MET A 155 8.81 -8.73 -12.11
CA MET A 155 8.95 -7.29 -12.35
C MET A 155 8.21 -6.46 -11.30
N LEU A 156 6.95 -6.80 -11.00
CA LEU A 156 6.15 -6.07 -10.02
C LEU A 156 6.69 -6.26 -8.60
N TYR A 157 7.03 -7.49 -8.21
CA TYR A 157 7.59 -7.77 -6.89
C TYR A 157 8.93 -7.04 -6.68
N TYR A 158 9.78 -7.01 -7.70
CA TYR A 158 11.02 -6.23 -7.69
C TYR A 158 10.75 -4.73 -7.55
N ALA A 159 9.84 -4.16 -8.35
CA ALA A 159 9.49 -2.74 -8.28
C ALA A 159 8.99 -2.35 -6.88
N ASN A 160 8.08 -3.14 -6.31
CA ASN A 160 7.52 -2.90 -5.00
C ASN A 160 8.55 -3.04 -3.88
N THR A 161 9.40 -4.07 -3.94
CA THR A 161 10.45 -4.30 -2.94
C THR A 161 11.50 -3.20 -2.98
N LEU A 162 11.90 -2.75 -4.18
CA LEU A 162 12.82 -1.63 -4.34
C LEU A 162 12.20 -0.33 -3.82
N GLY A 163 10.94 -0.08 -4.17
CA GLY A 163 10.18 1.07 -3.66
C GLY A 163 10.06 1.06 -2.14
N ALA A 164 9.69 -0.08 -1.57
CA ALA A 164 9.63 -0.33 -0.13
C ALA A 164 10.96 -0.05 0.56
N SER A 165 12.07 -0.53 -0.01
CA SER A 165 13.41 -0.30 0.53
C SER A 165 13.75 1.19 0.54
N VAL A 166 13.49 1.90 -0.57
CA VAL A 166 13.67 3.36 -0.66
C VAL A 166 12.75 4.09 0.32
N GLY A 167 11.48 3.70 0.40
CA GLY A 167 10.50 4.25 1.34
C GLY A 167 10.93 4.08 2.80
N ALA A 168 11.50 2.92 3.15
CA ALA A 168 12.01 2.66 4.49
C ALA A 168 13.19 3.59 4.86
N VAL A 169 14.14 3.77 3.94
CA VAL A 169 15.25 4.71 4.12
C VAL A 169 14.73 6.14 4.24
N LEU A 170 13.86 6.57 3.32
CA LEU A 170 13.29 7.92 3.35
C LEU A 170 12.46 8.17 4.61
N ALA A 171 11.69 7.19 5.08
CA ALA A 171 10.94 7.28 6.33
C ALA A 171 11.89 7.52 7.50
N GLY A 172 12.88 6.64 7.69
CA GLY A 172 13.77 6.67 8.85
C GLY A 172 14.68 7.89 8.93
N PHE A 173 15.14 8.41 7.78
CA PHE A 173 16.19 9.43 7.73
C PHE A 173 15.73 10.81 7.27
N VAL A 174 14.59 10.93 6.59
CA VAL A 174 14.15 12.20 5.99
C VAL A 174 12.76 12.57 6.45
N LEU A 175 11.75 11.75 6.13
CA LEU A 175 10.35 12.11 6.31
C LEU A 175 10.00 12.31 7.79
N LEU A 176 10.47 11.41 8.65
CA LEU A 176 10.20 11.52 10.08
C LEU A 176 10.90 12.73 10.73
N GLN A 177 12.06 13.12 10.22
CA GLN A 177 12.80 14.28 10.74
C GLN A 177 12.15 15.60 10.30
N GLU A 178 11.81 15.70 9.02
CA GLU A 178 11.30 16.94 8.43
C GLU A 178 9.79 17.16 8.64
N PHE A 179 8.99 16.09 8.58
CA PHE A 179 7.52 16.17 8.63
C PHE A 179 6.91 15.57 9.90
N GLY A 180 7.72 14.93 10.75
CA GLY A 180 7.23 14.18 11.91
C GLY A 180 6.37 12.97 11.53
N LEU A 181 5.76 12.33 12.53
CA LEU A 181 4.97 11.11 12.34
C LEU A 181 3.74 11.35 11.44
N ALA A 182 2.89 12.30 11.81
CA ALA A 182 1.65 12.57 11.08
C ALA A 182 1.93 13.11 9.67
N GLY A 183 2.94 13.97 9.50
CA GLY A 183 3.30 14.49 8.18
C GLY A 183 3.89 13.42 7.27
N SER A 184 4.69 12.49 7.80
CA SER A 184 5.19 11.33 7.03
C SER A 184 4.05 10.45 6.49
N VAL A 185 3.06 10.16 7.34
CA VAL A 185 1.86 9.40 6.93
C VAL A 185 1.07 10.17 5.87
N ARG A 186 0.91 11.49 6.01
CA ARG A 186 0.22 12.31 4.99
C ARG A 186 0.99 12.40 3.67
N ALA A 187 2.32 12.37 3.71
CA ALA A 187 3.15 12.31 2.51
C ALA A 187 2.96 10.98 1.76
N ALA A 188 2.93 9.86 2.50
CA ALA A 188 2.57 8.55 1.93
C ALA A 188 1.14 8.55 1.36
N ALA A 189 0.18 9.17 2.06
CA ALA A 189 -1.20 9.32 1.60
C ALA A 189 -1.33 10.10 0.29
N ALA A 190 -0.58 11.20 0.18
CA ALA A 190 -0.50 11.96 -1.06
C ALA A 190 0.12 11.11 -2.19
N LEU A 191 1.13 10.30 -1.88
CA LEU A 191 1.76 9.41 -2.85
C LEU A 191 0.79 8.33 -3.37
N ASN A 192 0.05 7.64 -2.50
CA ASN A 192 -0.99 6.69 -2.95
C ASN A 192 -2.10 7.38 -3.75
N SER A 193 -2.51 8.59 -3.35
CA SER A 193 -3.51 9.38 -4.09
C SER A 193 -3.01 9.75 -5.49
N ALA A 194 -1.72 10.10 -5.63
CA ALA A 194 -1.07 10.34 -6.91
C ALA A 194 -0.99 9.06 -7.76
N VAL A 195 -0.64 7.91 -7.15
CA VAL A 195 -0.65 6.60 -7.81
C VAL A 195 -2.03 6.29 -8.37
N ALA A 196 -3.10 6.46 -7.57
CA ALA A 196 -4.47 6.26 -8.00
C ALA A 196 -4.83 7.18 -9.19
N LEU A 197 -4.51 8.47 -9.10
CA LEU A 197 -4.80 9.44 -10.15
C LEU A 197 -4.07 9.09 -11.46
N VAL A 198 -2.77 8.81 -11.39
CA VAL A 198 -1.97 8.44 -12.57
C VAL A 198 -2.46 7.13 -13.17
N ALA A 199 -2.78 6.13 -12.36
CA ALA A 199 -3.38 4.88 -12.84
C ALA A 199 -4.71 5.12 -13.57
N MET A 200 -5.56 6.00 -13.03
CA MET A 200 -6.82 6.35 -13.70
C MET A 200 -6.57 7.09 -15.01
N LEU A 201 -5.66 8.05 -15.06
CA LEU A 201 -5.39 8.87 -16.26
C LEU A 201 -4.67 8.09 -17.36
N ALA A 202 -3.62 7.34 -17.02
CA ALA A 202 -2.79 6.61 -17.97
C ALA A 202 -3.53 5.43 -18.64
N PHE A 203 -4.57 4.91 -18.00
CA PHE A 203 -5.29 3.73 -18.48
C PHE A 203 -6.79 3.97 -18.68
N ARG A 204 -7.23 5.23 -18.86
CA ARG A 204 -8.59 5.50 -19.32
C ARG A 204 -8.80 4.80 -20.67
N ARG A 205 -9.76 3.89 -20.73
CA ARG A 205 -10.24 3.41 -22.04
C ARG A 205 -10.95 4.59 -22.72
N PRO A 206 -10.59 4.97 -23.96
CA PRO A 206 -11.43 5.86 -24.74
C PRO A 206 -12.80 5.20 -24.86
N ARG A 207 -13.85 5.94 -24.50
CA ARG A 207 -15.25 5.50 -24.65
C ARG A 207 -15.61 5.40 -26.12
#